data_AF-A0A9X4KEC3-F1
#
_entry.id   AF-A0A9X4KEC3-F1
#
_cell.length_a   1.000
_cell.length_b   1.000
_cell.length_c   1.000
_cell.angle_alpha   90.00
_cell.angle_beta   90.00
_cell.angle_gamma   90.00
#
_symmetry.space_group_name_H-M   'P 1'
#
loop_
_entity.id
_entity.type
_entity.pdbx_description
1 polymer ?
#
loop_
_entity_poly.entity_id
_entity_poly.type
_entity_poly.pdbx_seq_one_letter_code
_entity_poly.pdbx_strand_id
1 'polypeptide(L)'
;MVYHYLGGKVVRIVECKGDAVRTVFEHESALSAMESRYKLCAVEEEIAIVRGAVNELLDLRNTITDAVRIAEIDERLRHHSRLLFALEA
;
A
#
# COMPACT_ATOMS: atom_id res chain seq x y z
N MET A 1 -23.63 8.22 -24.68
CA MET A 1 -22.74 7.16 -24.15
C MET A 1 -21.85 6.65 -25.26
N VAL A 2 -20.60 6.31 -24.95
CA VAL A 2 -19.59 5.79 -25.88
C VAL A 2 -19.15 4.42 -25.39
N TYR A 3 -19.13 3.44 -26.29
CA TYR A 3 -18.76 2.06 -26.00
C TYR A 3 -17.45 1.73 -26.72
N HIS A 4 -16.47 1.23 -25.98
CA HIS A 4 -15.21 0.73 -26.53
C HIS A 4 -15.25 -0.79 -26.59
N TYR A 5 -14.90 -1.34 -27.76
CA TYR A 5 -14.90 -2.78 -27.99
C TYR A 5 -13.48 -3.28 -28.27
N LEU A 6 -13.17 -4.46 -27.73
CA LEU A 6 -11.97 -5.22 -28.07
C LEU A 6 -12.38 -6.68 -28.33
N GLY A 7 -12.07 -7.20 -29.52
CA GLY A 7 -12.44 -8.57 -29.90
C GLY A 7 -13.94 -8.86 -29.82
N GLY A 8 -14.79 -7.86 -30.12
CA GLY A 8 -16.26 -7.98 -30.04
C GLY A 8 -16.85 -7.88 -28.64
N LYS A 9 -16.03 -7.71 -27.59
CA LYS A 9 -16.47 -7.51 -26.20
C LYS A 9 -16.38 -6.04 -25.81
N VAL A 10 -17.35 -5.55 -25.03
CA VAL A 10 -17.28 -4.19 -24.45
C VAL A 10 -16.21 -4.17 -23.36
N VAL A 11 -15.21 -3.30 -23.50
CA VAL A 11 -14.12 -3.13 -22.52
C VAL A 11 -14.18 -1.82 -21.77
N ARG A 12 -14.91 -0.81 -22.26
CA ARG A 12 -15.11 0.45 -21.54
C ARG A 12 -16.42 1.10 -21.98
N ILE A 13 -17.16 1.68 -21.04
CA ILE A 13 -18.35 2.49 -21.31
C ILE A 13 -18.14 3.85 -20.67
N VAL A 14 -18.35 4.89 -21.47
CA VAL A 14 -18.18 6.28 -21.07
C VAL A 14 -19.49 7.04 -21.24
N GLU A 15 -19.95 7.70 -20.18
CA GLU A 15 -21.02 8.68 -20.24
C GLU A 15 -20.42 10.04 -20.62
N CYS A 16 -20.91 10.65 -21.70
CA CYS A 16 -20.57 12.02 -22.05
C CYS A 16 -21.82 12.89 -21.84
N LYS A 17 -21.74 13.89 -20.97
CA LYS A 17 -22.77 14.90 -20.73
C LYS A 17 -22.14 16.29 -20.93
N GLY A 18 -22.36 16.89 -22.09
CA GLY A 18 -21.66 18.12 -22.48
C GLY A 18 -20.15 17.90 -22.49
N ASP A 19 -19.39 18.75 -21.79
CA ASP A 19 -17.94 18.61 -21.61
C ASP A 19 -17.53 17.59 -20.53
N ALA A 20 -18.47 17.08 -19.74
CA ALA A 20 -18.15 16.10 -18.71
C ALA A 20 -18.11 14.68 -19.29
N VAL A 21 -16.93 14.05 -19.15
CA VAL A 21 -16.68 12.66 -19.54
C VAL A 21 -16.52 11.82 -18.28
N ARG A 22 -17.36 10.80 -18.11
CA ARG A 22 -17.33 9.89 -16.95
C ARG A 22 -17.28 8.44 -17.41
N THR A 23 -16.22 7.73 -17.07
CA THR A 23 -16.17 6.26 -17.22
C THR A 23 -17.16 5.63 -16.24
N VAL A 24 -18.11 4.84 -16.74
CA VAL A 24 -19.11 4.13 -15.92
C VAL A 24 -18.82 2.64 -15.81
N PHE A 25 -18.04 2.11 -16.75
CA PHE A 25 -17.61 0.72 -16.76
C PHE A 25 -16.26 0.63 -17.45
N GLU A 26 -15.36 -0.15 -16.87
CA GLU A 26 -14.10 -0.52 -17.49
C GLU A 26 -13.82 -1.97 -17.13
N HIS A 27 -13.51 -2.77 -18.14
CA HIS A 27 -13.16 -4.17 -17.96
C HIS A 27 -11.74 -4.25 -17.44
N GLU A 28 -11.61 -4.62 -16.17
CA GLU A 28 -10.32 -4.87 -15.54
C GLU A 28 -9.67 -6.11 -16.17
N SER A 29 -8.54 -5.92 -16.84
CA SER A 29 -7.81 -7.04 -17.46
C SER A 29 -7.17 -7.92 -16.38
N ALA A 30 -6.95 -9.20 -16.70
CA ALA A 30 -6.22 -10.11 -15.81
C ALA A 30 -4.83 -9.58 -15.42
N LEU A 31 -4.19 -8.81 -16.32
CA LEU A 31 -2.91 -8.15 -16.05
C LEU A 31 -3.05 -7.02 -15.03
N SER A 32 -4.06 -6.15 -15.16
CA SER A 32 -4.34 -5.06 -14.21
C SER A 32 -4.66 -5.59 -12.81
N ALA A 33 -5.46 -6.66 -12.74
CA ALA A 33 -5.76 -7.33 -11.48
C ALA A 33 -4.51 -7.96 -10.85
N MET A 34 -3.63 -8.54 -11.67
CA MET A 34 -2.38 -9.14 -11.22
C MET A 34 -1.37 -8.10 -10.74
N GLU A 35 -1.22 -6.97 -11.44
CA GLU A 35 -0.37 -5.84 -11.00
C GLU A 35 -0.85 -5.26 -9.68
N SER A 36 -2.16 -5.07 -9.53
CA SER A 36 -2.76 -4.58 -8.28
C SER A 36 -2.48 -5.54 -7.12
N ARG A 37 -2.65 -6.84 -7.36
CA ARG A 37 -2.37 -7.88 -6.36
C ARG A 37 -0.89 -7.97 -6.01
N TYR A 38 0.00 -7.84 -6.99
CA TYR A 38 1.44 -7.82 -6.76
C TYR A 38 1.85 -6.61 -5.91
N LYS A 39 1.30 -5.42 -6.20
CA LYS A 39 1.53 -4.23 -5.39
C LYS A 39 1.07 -4.43 -3.95
N LEU A 40 -0.10 -5.03 -3.74
CA LEU A 40 -0.58 -5.38 -2.39
C LEU A 40 0.39 -6.34 -1.68
N CYS A 41 0.85 -7.40 -2.35
CA CYS A 41 1.83 -8.32 -1.78
C CYS A 41 3.15 -7.61 -1.40
N ALA A 42 3.63 -6.69 -2.24
CA ALA A 42 4.85 -5.93 -1.94
C ALA A 42 4.68 -5.04 -0.69
N VAL A 43 3.51 -4.41 -0.51
CA VAL A 43 3.20 -3.62 0.68
C VAL A 43 3.15 -4.51 1.93
N GLU A 44 2.54 -5.69 1.85
CA GLU A 44 2.52 -6.66 2.96
C GLU A 44 3.92 -7.15 3.34
N GLU A 45 4.79 -7.39 2.36
CA GLU A 45 6.20 -7.73 2.61
C GLU A 45 6.95 -6.59 3.30
N GLU A 46 6.73 -5.34 2.88
CA GLU A 46 7.33 -4.16 3.50
C GLU A 46 6.86 -3.98 4.95
N ILE A 47 5.55 -4.16 5.22
CA ILE A 47 4.98 -4.16 6.57
C ILE A 47 5.62 -5.25 7.42
N ALA A 48 5.81 -6.46 6.89
CA ALA A 48 6.43 -7.56 7.61
C ALA A 48 7.89 -7.24 8.02
N ILE A 49 8.66 -6.62 7.12
CA ILE A 49 10.04 -6.19 7.40
C ILE A 49 10.05 -5.13 8.51
N VAL A 50 9.19 -4.11 8.43
CA VAL A 50 9.13 -3.03 9.43
C VAL A 50 8.70 -3.58 10.80
N ARG A 51 7.73 -4.50 10.85
CA ARG A 51 7.31 -5.17 12.09
C ARG A 51 8.44 -5.99 12.70
N GLY A 52 9.22 -6.69 11.88
CA GLY A 52 10.42 -7.41 12.33
C GLY A 52 11.42 -6.48 13.02
N ALA A 53 11.75 -5.35 12.38
CA ALA A 53 12.66 -4.35 12.95
C ALA A 53 12.13 -3.74 14.25
N VAL A 54 10.82 -3.48 14.35
CA VAL A 54 10.19 -3.00 15.59
C VAL A 54 10.34 -4.02 16.72
N ASN A 55 10.09 -5.31 16.46
CA ASN A 55 10.23 -6.35 17.47
C ASN A 55 11.68 -6.44 17.99
N GLU A 56 12.67 -6.43 17.09
CA GLU A 56 14.09 -6.44 17.48
C GLU A 56 14.46 -5.23 18.34
N LEU A 57 13.94 -4.04 18.00
CA LEU A 57 14.15 -2.83 18.80
C LEU A 57 13.48 -2.91 20.17
N LEU A 58 12.28 -3.48 20.27
CA LEU A 58 11.59 -3.69 21.54
C LEU A 58 12.34 -4.69 22.42
N ASP A 59 12.84 -5.78 21.84
CA ASP A 59 13.68 -6.75 22.55
C ASP A 59 14.96 -6.10 23.06
N LEU A 60 15.64 -5.31 22.22
CA LEU A 60 16.82 -4.55 22.61
C LEU A 60 16.50 -3.57 23.75
N ARG A 61 15.39 -2.83 23.66
CA ARG A 61 14.91 -1.92 24.71
C ARG A 61 14.72 -2.62 26.05
N ASN A 62 14.19 -3.84 26.04
CA ASN A 62 13.92 -4.62 27.26
C ASN A 62 15.21 -5.11 27.95
N THR A 63 16.32 -5.19 27.23
CA THR A 63 17.62 -5.65 27.79
C THR A 63 18.50 -4.52 28.33
N ILE A 64 18.25 -3.28 27.91
CA ILE A 64 19.11 -2.14 28.22
C ILE A 64 18.57 -1.35 29.42
N THR A 65 19.47 -0.96 30.32
CA THR A 65 19.16 -0.14 31.50
C THR A 65 19.67 1.30 31.37
N ASP A 66 20.48 1.58 30.34
CA ASP A 66 21.04 2.90 30.07
C ASP A 66 20.00 3.82 29.40
N ALA A 67 19.67 4.91 30.10
CA ALA A 67 18.66 5.88 29.66
C ALA A 67 19.01 6.55 28.32
N VAL A 68 20.30 6.74 28.00
CA VAL A 68 20.70 7.38 26.73
C VAL A 68 20.41 6.45 25.56
N ARG A 69 20.75 5.16 25.72
CA ARG A 69 20.47 4.13 24.71
C ARG A 69 18.98 3.84 24.58
N ILE A 70 18.22 3.87 25.67
CA ILE A 70 16.76 3.74 25.63
C ILE A 70 16.15 4.89 24.80
N ALA A 71 16.61 6.13 24.99
CA ALA A 71 16.10 7.27 24.23
C ALA A 71 16.39 7.15 22.72
N GLU A 72 17.55 6.63 22.34
CA GLU A 72 17.90 6.36 20.94
C GLU A 72 17.00 5.28 20.33
N ILE A 73 16.73 4.20 21.07
CA ILE A 73 15.83 3.13 20.65
C ILE A 73 14.40 3.64 20.52
N ASP A 74 13.93 4.47 21.46
CA ASP A 74 12.59 5.05 21.43
C ASP A 74 12.39 5.98 20.21
N GLU A 75 13.41 6.72 19.79
CA GLU A 75 13.33 7.53 18.57
C GLU A 75 13.27 6.66 17.31
N ARG A 76 14.04 5.57 17.25
CA ARG A 76 13.98 4.60 16.15
C ARG A 76 12.61 3.90 16.09
N LEU A 77 12.06 3.50 17.24
CA LEU A 77 10.71 2.93 17.33
C LEU A 77 9.65 3.92 16.83
N ARG A 78 9.78 5.20 17.19
CA ARG A 78 8.86 6.25 16.73
C ARG A 78 8.93 6.45 15.21
N HIS A 79 10.12 6.38 14.62
CA HIS A 79 10.28 6.43 13.18
C HIS A 79 9.59 5.25 12.48
N HIS A 80 9.85 4.01 12.94
CA HIS A 80 9.23 2.82 12.36
C HIS A 80 7.71 2.79 12.56
N SER A 81 7.19 3.28 13.69
CA SER A 81 5.75 3.39 13.93
C SER A 81 5.05 4.33 12.96
N ARG A 82 5.67 5.46 12.59
CA ARG A 82 5.14 6.36 11.56
C ARG A 82 5.16 5.72 10.17
N LEU A 83 6.23 4.97 9.87
CA LEU A 83 6.38 4.29 8.60
C LEU A 83 5.33 3.17 8.45
N LEU A 84 5.10 2.40 9.52
CA LEU A 84 4.04 1.39 9.58
C LEU A 84 2.66 2.01 9.36
N PHE A 85 2.36 3.14 10.04
CA PHE A 85 1.10 3.84 9.86
C PHE A 85 0.89 4.32 8.42
N ALA A 86 1.95 4.77 7.74
CA ALA A 86 1.87 5.19 6.34
C ALA A 86 1.67 4.02 5.37
N LEU A 87 2.17 2.82 5.69
CA LEU A 87 1.98 1.61 4.88
C LEU A 87 0.61 0.96 5.11
N GLU A 88 0.02 1.13 6.30
CA GLU A 88 -1.29 0.57 6.68
C GLU A 88 -2.49 1.48 6.31
N ALA A 89 -2.24 2.73 5.88
CA ALA A 89 -3.28 3.73 5.54
C ALA A 89 -3.75 3.66 4.07
#